data_AF-A0A662FX24-F1
#
_entry.id   AF-A0A662FX24-F1
#
_cell.length_a   1.000
_cell.length_b   1.000
_cell.length_c   1.000
_cell.angle_alpha   90.00
_cell.angle_beta   90.00
_cell.angle_gamma   90.00
#
_symmetry.space_group_name_H-M   'P 1'
#
loop_
_entity.id
_entity.type
_entity.pdbx_description
1 polymer ?
#
loop_
_entity_poly.entity_id
_entity_poly.type
_entity_poly.pdbx_seq_one_letter_code
_entity_poly.pdbx_strand_id
1 'polypeptide(L)'
;MTRLSKLYNIPLSTLKLNARILREIGLISYGNVKRHEIIRLTPVGKLILKLLDLEKNSDHLNLSNSYMLLSNDGRDKLSRKIKTNIIKEITFSKSGHLGASLSCADILICIFEVFNPNICGSENTLILSKGHAAPALYAVLVEKGILHEEELLSLRKLGSRLQGHPEKRFIPEVCVSTGSLGQGLSIGVGVAIGKKLKNRSGKVIVLLGDGELDEGQIWEAAMTASTYCLDNLIAIVDRNSKQLNGDTEEIKKKEPLVEKWVSFGWNVILVDGHNIPTLMRTLINLKAKQTKPTIIIANTKRNGNMPLLSSNLLHHVSSYDGSKE
;
A
#
# COMPACT_ATOMS: atom_id res chain seq x y z
N MET A 1 25.19 -26.45 8.34
CA MET A 1 24.11 -26.77 9.31
C MET A 1 24.60 -27.52 10.54
N THR A 2 25.38 -28.60 10.42
CA THR A 2 25.92 -29.37 11.57
C THR A 2 26.67 -28.51 12.59
N ARG A 3 27.47 -27.53 12.11
CA ARG A 3 28.16 -26.56 12.99
C ARG A 3 27.19 -25.67 13.79
N LEU A 4 26.11 -25.20 13.16
CA LEU A 4 25.07 -24.38 13.81
C LEU A 4 24.25 -25.20 14.82
N SER A 5 23.96 -26.46 14.49
CA SER A 5 23.26 -27.41 15.37
C SER A 5 23.99 -27.57 16.71
N LYS A 6 25.32 -27.77 16.65
CA LYS A 6 26.17 -27.84 17.85
C LYS A 6 26.29 -26.51 18.58
N LEU A 7 26.46 -25.40 17.85
CA LEU A 7 26.68 -24.08 18.43
C LEU A 7 25.47 -23.56 19.22
N TYR A 8 24.26 -23.81 18.73
CA TYR A 8 23.02 -23.30 19.33
C TYR A 8 22.18 -24.37 20.02
N ASN A 9 22.68 -25.60 20.12
CA ASN A 9 21.97 -26.75 20.68
C ASN A 9 20.58 -26.99 20.06
N ILE A 10 20.49 -26.88 18.73
CA ILE A 10 19.24 -27.09 17.96
C ILE A 10 19.36 -28.40 17.18
N PRO A 11 18.35 -29.30 17.20
CA PRO A 11 18.39 -30.54 16.43
C PRO A 11 18.64 -30.29 14.94
N LEU A 12 19.49 -31.13 14.33
CA LEU A 12 19.86 -30.98 12.92
C LEU A 12 18.64 -31.12 11.98
N SER A 13 17.67 -31.96 12.35
CA SER A 13 16.39 -32.11 11.65
C SER A 13 15.61 -30.80 11.62
N THR A 14 15.51 -30.10 12.76
CA THR A 14 14.86 -28.79 12.89
C THR A 14 15.55 -27.73 12.04
N LEU A 15 16.89 -27.67 12.07
CA LEU A 15 17.63 -26.71 11.23
C LEU A 15 17.46 -26.98 9.72
N LYS A 16 17.41 -28.25 9.31
CA LYS A 16 17.15 -28.62 7.92
C LYS A 16 15.73 -28.25 7.48
N LEU A 17 14.73 -28.49 8.34
CA LEU A 17 13.36 -28.10 8.09
C LEU A 17 13.23 -26.57 7.96
N ASN A 18 13.80 -25.81 8.90
CA ASN A 18 13.77 -24.35 8.86
C ASN A 18 14.48 -23.80 7.64
N ALA A 19 15.64 -24.36 7.27
CA ALA A 19 16.33 -23.95 6.05
C ALA A 19 15.52 -24.28 4.78
N ARG A 20 14.81 -25.42 4.76
CA ARG A 20 13.89 -25.74 3.67
C ARG A 20 12.76 -24.72 3.57
N ILE A 21 12.11 -24.38 4.70
CA ILE A 21 11.05 -23.37 4.76
C ILE A 21 11.57 -22.02 4.26
N LEU A 22 12.69 -21.53 4.83
CA LEU A 22 13.31 -20.26 4.47
C LEU A 22 13.71 -20.19 2.99
N ARG A 23 14.11 -21.32 2.40
CA ARG A 23 14.37 -21.41 0.96
C ARG A 23 13.08 -21.35 0.16
N GLU A 24 12.05 -22.10 0.57
CA GLU A 24 10.76 -22.13 -0.12
C GLU A 24 10.10 -20.74 -0.12
N ILE A 25 10.28 -19.93 0.92
CA ILE A 25 9.82 -18.53 0.95
C ILE A 25 10.85 -17.52 0.39
N GLY A 26 11.91 -18.00 -0.26
CA GLY A 26 12.85 -17.17 -1.02
C GLY A 26 13.79 -16.31 -0.18
N LEU A 27 13.94 -16.55 1.13
CA LEU A 27 14.84 -15.79 2.01
C LEU A 27 16.28 -16.26 1.96
N ILE A 28 16.50 -17.54 1.67
CA ILE A 28 17.83 -18.11 1.49
C ILE A 28 17.91 -18.90 0.19
N SER A 29 19.11 -18.97 -0.39
CA SER A 29 19.44 -19.84 -1.51
C SER A 29 20.62 -20.74 -1.16
N TYR A 30 20.69 -21.89 -1.81
CA TYR A 30 21.86 -22.76 -1.75
C TYR A 30 22.82 -22.41 -2.89
N GLY A 31 24.09 -22.21 -2.55
CA GLY A 31 25.18 -22.14 -3.51
C GLY A 31 26.07 -23.36 -3.38
N ASN A 32 26.59 -23.87 -4.51
CA ASN A 32 27.58 -24.94 -4.52
C ASN A 32 28.99 -24.37 -4.70
N VAL A 33 29.86 -24.60 -3.72
CA VAL A 33 31.30 -24.39 -3.87
C VAL A 33 32.01 -25.62 -3.32
N LYS A 34 32.78 -26.31 -4.17
CA LYS A 34 33.73 -27.37 -3.80
C LYS A 34 33.23 -28.29 -2.65
N ARG A 35 32.19 -29.09 -2.96
CA ARG A 35 31.60 -30.14 -2.08
C ARG A 35 30.89 -29.66 -0.80
N HIS A 36 30.63 -28.36 -0.63
CA HIS A 36 29.87 -27.84 0.50
C HIS A 36 28.66 -27.00 0.04
N GLU A 37 27.47 -27.30 0.57
CA GLU A 37 26.30 -26.44 0.43
C GLU A 37 26.47 -25.17 1.28
N ILE A 38 26.58 -24.01 0.62
CA ILE A 38 26.62 -22.72 1.28
C ILE A 38 25.22 -22.13 1.27
N ILE A 39 24.67 -21.84 2.45
CA ILE A 39 23.43 -21.09 2.59
C ILE A 39 23.77 -19.61 2.44
N ARG A 40 23.14 -18.93 1.47
CA ARG A 40 23.27 -17.48 1.26
C ARG A 40 21.93 -16.82 1.51
N LEU A 41 21.95 -15.66 2.15
CA LEU A 41 20.77 -14.79 2.18
C LEU A 41 20.53 -14.25 0.77
N THR A 42 19.30 -14.40 0.29
CA THR A 42 18.85 -13.67 -0.90
C THR A 42 18.77 -12.17 -0.57
N PRO A 43 18.67 -11.28 -1.57
CA PRO A 43 18.45 -9.87 -1.27
C PRO A 43 17.19 -9.63 -0.42
N VAL A 44 16.13 -10.43 -0.62
CA VAL A 44 14.92 -10.41 0.23
C VAL A 44 15.25 -10.88 1.65
N GLY A 45 16.01 -11.96 1.81
CA GLY A 45 16.48 -12.42 3.12
C GLY A 45 17.32 -11.40 3.88
N LYS A 46 18.23 -10.70 3.18
CA LYS A 46 19.02 -9.61 3.76
C LYS A 46 18.14 -8.44 4.19
N LEU A 47 17.13 -8.11 3.37
CA LEU A 47 16.18 -7.06 3.67
C LEU A 47 15.35 -7.43 4.91
N ILE A 48 14.76 -8.62 4.96
CA ILE A 48 13.98 -9.07 6.13
C ILE A 48 14.83 -9.08 7.39
N LEU A 49 16.05 -9.62 7.36
CA LEU A 49 16.92 -9.62 8.55
C LEU A 49 17.23 -8.20 9.02
N LYS A 50 17.53 -7.27 8.10
CA LYS A 50 17.76 -5.87 8.47
C LYS A 50 16.49 -5.23 9.04
N LEU A 51 15.32 -5.56 8.52
CA LEU A 51 14.04 -5.06 9.03
C LEU A 51 13.73 -5.62 10.43
N LEU A 52 14.01 -6.90 10.68
CA LEU A 52 13.86 -7.53 11.99
C LEU A 52 14.84 -6.95 13.03
N ASP A 53 16.07 -6.62 12.62
CA ASP A 53 17.03 -5.93 13.49
C ASP A 53 16.64 -4.46 13.75
N LEU A 54 15.91 -3.82 12.82
CA LEU A 54 15.29 -2.51 13.04
C LEU A 54 14.09 -2.61 13.99
N GLU A 55 13.31 -3.69 13.94
CA GLU A 55 12.19 -3.95 14.87
C GLU A 55 12.64 -4.14 16.32
N LYS A 56 13.76 -4.85 16.55
CA LYS A 56 14.36 -4.97 17.89
C LYS A 56 14.75 -3.63 18.52
N ASN A 57 14.91 -2.60 17.71
CA ASN A 57 15.26 -1.24 18.12
C ASN A 57 14.08 -0.26 18.03
N SER A 58 12.87 -0.73 17.71
CA SER A 58 11.66 0.09 17.70
C SER A 58 10.75 -0.33 18.86
N ASP A 59 10.65 0.52 19.87
CA ASP A 59 9.59 0.41 20.86
C ASP A 59 8.23 0.33 20.14
N HIS A 60 7.33 -0.54 20.62
CA HIS A 60 5.99 -0.73 20.06
C HIS A 60 5.18 0.58 20.08
N LEU A 61 5.26 1.34 18.99
CA LEU A 61 4.48 2.55 18.77
C LEU A 61 3.05 2.16 18.41
N ASN A 62 2.17 2.26 19.40
CA ASN A 62 0.74 2.07 19.25
C ASN A 62 0.11 3.36 18.68
N LEU A 63 -0.67 3.27 17.60
CA LEU A 63 -1.38 4.40 16.99
C LEU A 63 -2.54 4.94 17.86
N SER A 64 -2.67 4.47 19.10
CA SER A 64 -3.51 5.14 20.11
C SER A 64 -3.04 6.57 20.40
N ASN A 65 -1.76 6.87 20.15
CA ASN A 65 -1.25 8.24 20.10
C ASN A 65 -1.32 8.78 18.67
N SER A 66 -1.95 9.94 18.47
CA SER A 66 -2.03 10.60 17.16
C SER A 66 -0.64 10.73 16.53
N TYR A 67 -0.49 10.35 15.26
CA TYR A 67 0.78 10.43 14.52
C TYR A 67 1.36 11.86 14.47
N MET A 68 0.52 12.88 14.69
CA MET A 68 0.92 14.28 14.87
C MET A 68 1.75 14.52 16.15
N LEU A 69 1.57 13.68 17.17
CA LEU A 69 2.30 13.74 18.43
C LEU A 69 3.65 13.01 18.36
N LEU A 70 3.90 12.27 17.28
CA LEU A 70 5.18 11.60 17.06
C LEU A 70 6.24 12.59 16.61
N SER A 71 7.44 12.43 17.15
CA SER A 71 8.64 13.06 16.59
C SER A 71 8.83 12.62 15.13
N ASN A 72 9.66 13.34 14.37
CA ASN A 72 10.05 12.91 13.02
C ASN A 72 10.57 11.46 13.01
N ASP A 73 11.36 11.08 14.02
CA ASP A 73 11.84 9.70 14.19
C ASP A 73 10.70 8.69 14.42
N GLY A 74 9.70 9.04 15.23
CA GLY A 74 8.52 8.19 15.45
C GLY A 74 7.69 7.97 14.19
N ARG A 75 7.52 9.02 13.38
CA ARG A 75 6.84 8.96 12.08
C ARG A 75 7.58 8.07 11.07
N ASP A 76 8.90 8.20 11.02
CA ASP A 76 9.76 7.38 10.17
C ASP A 76 9.80 5.91 10.64
N LYS A 77 9.74 5.67 11.96
CA LYS A 77 9.65 4.31 12.52
C LYS A 77 8.36 3.62 12.09
N LEU A 78 7.22 4.30 12.19
CA LEU A 78 5.93 3.73 11.78
C LEU A 78 5.83 3.49 10.28
N SER A 79 6.30 4.44 9.45
CA SER A 79 6.39 4.24 7.99
C SER A 79 7.23 3.00 7.65
N ARG A 80 8.38 2.82 8.33
CA ARG A 80 9.22 1.63 8.16
C ARG A 80 8.52 0.35 8.62
N LYS A 81 7.84 0.35 9.77
CA LYS A 81 7.11 -0.82 10.29
C LYS A 81 6.03 -1.28 9.31
N ILE A 82 5.20 -0.36 8.80
CA ILE A 82 4.18 -0.67 7.80
C ILE A 82 4.81 -1.24 6.53
N LYS A 83 5.89 -0.64 6.04
CA LYS A 83 6.61 -1.14 4.86
C LYS A 83 7.23 -2.52 5.10
N THR A 84 7.71 -2.80 6.31
CA THR A 84 8.15 -4.13 6.74
C THR A 84 7.01 -5.14 6.70
N ASN A 85 5.84 -4.78 7.22
CA ASN A 85 4.65 -5.63 7.21
C ASN A 85 4.20 -5.97 5.79
N ILE A 86 4.19 -4.99 4.87
CA ILE A 86 3.93 -5.23 3.45
C ILE A 86 4.91 -6.26 2.86
N ILE A 87 6.20 -6.14 3.17
CA ILE A 87 7.23 -7.08 2.70
C ILE A 87 6.99 -8.48 3.30
N LYS A 88 6.68 -8.56 4.61
CA LYS A 88 6.34 -9.82 5.30
C LYS A 88 5.14 -10.49 4.60
N GLU A 89 4.02 -9.80 4.48
CA GLU A 89 2.80 -10.29 3.81
C GLU A 89 3.08 -10.96 2.47
N ILE A 90 3.73 -10.21 1.57
CA ILE A 90 3.96 -10.64 0.19
C ILE A 90 5.00 -11.78 0.12
N THR A 91 5.98 -11.78 1.03
CA THR A 91 6.97 -12.84 1.10
C THR A 91 6.37 -14.17 1.57
N PHE A 92 5.50 -14.13 2.59
CA PHE A 92 4.84 -15.32 3.12
C PHE A 92 3.72 -15.84 2.20
N SER A 93 2.98 -14.95 1.55
CA SER A 93 2.00 -15.33 0.53
C SER A 93 2.67 -15.91 -0.72
N LYS A 94 3.92 -15.49 -1.02
CA LYS A 94 4.63 -15.68 -2.29
C LYS A 94 3.85 -15.09 -3.47
N SER A 95 3.04 -14.06 -3.22
CA SER A 95 2.13 -13.48 -4.21
C SER A 95 1.62 -12.11 -3.76
N GLY A 96 1.78 -11.08 -4.59
CA GLY A 96 1.29 -9.74 -4.28
C GLY A 96 2.04 -8.62 -5.01
N HIS A 97 1.57 -7.39 -4.83
CA HIS A 97 2.05 -6.24 -5.60
C HIS A 97 2.95 -5.32 -4.77
N LEU A 98 4.17 -5.77 -4.50
CA LEU A 98 5.09 -5.10 -3.56
C LEU A 98 5.31 -3.63 -3.90
N GLY A 99 5.68 -3.32 -5.14
CA GLY A 99 5.97 -1.95 -5.54
C GLY A 99 4.76 -1.01 -5.42
N ALA A 100 3.59 -1.50 -5.81
CA ALA A 100 2.36 -0.71 -5.73
C ALA A 100 1.90 -0.49 -4.28
N SER A 101 2.17 -1.44 -3.38
CA SER A 101 1.88 -1.30 -1.95
C SER A 101 2.87 -0.35 -1.26
N LEU A 102 4.17 -0.48 -1.54
CA LEU A 102 5.19 0.38 -0.92
C LEU A 102 5.06 1.85 -1.33
N SER A 103 4.71 2.14 -2.58
CA SER A 103 4.58 3.52 -3.08
C SER A 103 3.49 4.30 -2.34
N CYS A 104 2.38 3.66 -1.99
CA CYS A 104 1.25 4.33 -1.35
C CYS A 104 1.16 4.17 0.18
N ALA A 105 2.13 3.52 0.82
CA ALA A 105 2.12 3.28 2.27
C ALA A 105 2.04 4.61 3.06
N ASP A 106 2.89 5.58 2.73
CA ASP A 106 2.93 6.89 3.40
C ASP A 106 1.62 7.67 3.18
N ILE A 107 1.02 7.53 2.00
CA ILE A 107 -0.27 8.14 1.66
C ILE A 107 -1.38 7.56 2.54
N LEU A 108 -1.46 6.23 2.65
CA LEU A 108 -2.47 5.56 3.48
C LEU A 108 -2.32 5.92 4.96
N ILE A 109 -1.09 5.98 5.48
CA ILE A 109 -0.82 6.47 6.85
C ILE A 109 -1.45 7.86 7.03
N CYS A 110 -1.13 8.81 6.15
CA CYS A 110 -1.65 10.17 6.26
C CYS A 110 -3.18 10.25 6.16
N ILE A 111 -3.80 9.45 5.27
CA ILE A 111 -5.26 9.37 5.16
C ILE A 111 -5.87 8.89 6.48
N PHE A 112 -5.35 7.80 7.05
CA PHE A 112 -5.87 7.22 8.28
C PHE A 112 -5.66 8.13 9.50
N GLU A 113 -4.57 8.90 9.53
CA GLU A 113 -4.33 9.88 10.58
C GLU A 113 -5.25 11.10 10.49
N VAL A 114 -5.47 11.59 9.27
CA VAL A 114 -6.25 12.82 9.09
C VAL A 114 -7.74 12.53 9.14
N PHE A 115 -8.21 11.52 8.41
CA PHE A 115 -9.64 11.27 8.23
C PHE A 115 -10.18 10.16 9.12
N ASN A 116 -9.30 9.28 9.63
CA ASN A 116 -9.67 8.06 10.34
C ASN A 116 -10.90 7.39 9.70
N PRO A 117 -10.79 6.96 8.43
CA PRO A 117 -11.93 6.42 7.71
C PRO A 117 -12.31 5.08 8.34
N ASN A 118 -13.27 5.10 9.24
CA ASN A 118 -13.81 3.89 9.86
C ASN A 118 -14.93 3.34 8.96
N ILE A 119 -15.26 2.05 9.08
CA ILE A 119 -16.48 1.34 8.63
C ILE A 119 -17.33 1.99 7.52
N CYS A 120 -17.75 1.18 6.54
CA CYS A 120 -18.72 1.58 5.51
C CYS A 120 -19.96 2.29 6.10
N GLY A 121 -20.05 3.61 5.92
CA GLY A 121 -21.15 4.44 6.46
C GLY A 121 -20.75 5.44 7.55
N SER A 122 -19.48 5.47 7.97
CA SER A 122 -18.94 6.50 8.86
C SER A 122 -18.90 7.90 8.24
N GLU A 123 -18.43 8.87 9.03
CA GLU A 123 -18.08 10.23 8.59
C GLU A 123 -17.19 10.18 7.34
N ASN A 124 -15.99 9.56 7.37
CA ASN A 124 -15.10 9.56 6.21
C ASN A 124 -14.96 8.19 5.57
N THR A 125 -15.03 8.13 4.24
CA THR A 125 -14.97 6.86 3.50
C THR A 125 -13.69 6.79 2.68
N LEU A 126 -12.93 5.71 2.84
CA LEU A 126 -11.77 5.40 2.00
C LEU A 126 -12.14 4.31 0.98
N ILE A 127 -11.77 4.54 -0.27
CA ILE A 127 -11.82 3.55 -1.36
C ILE A 127 -10.40 3.41 -1.92
N LEU A 128 -9.81 2.22 -1.76
CA LEU A 128 -8.54 1.87 -2.41
C LEU A 128 -8.83 1.39 -3.83
N SER A 129 -8.96 2.33 -4.78
CA SER A 129 -9.29 2.03 -6.18
C SER A 129 -8.21 1.17 -6.85
N LYS A 130 -6.93 1.48 -6.57
CA LYS A 130 -5.78 0.62 -6.88
C LYS A 130 -5.72 -0.62 -5.98
N GLY A 131 -6.78 -1.44 -6.01
CA GLY A 131 -7.01 -2.55 -5.09
C GLY A 131 -5.88 -3.56 -5.03
N HIS A 132 -5.07 -3.69 -6.08
CA HIS A 132 -3.92 -4.58 -6.09
C HIS A 132 -2.88 -4.22 -5.00
N ALA A 133 -2.90 -2.99 -4.48
CA ALA A 133 -2.11 -2.53 -3.35
C ALA A 133 -2.70 -2.91 -1.96
N ALA A 134 -3.65 -3.84 -1.90
CA ALA A 134 -4.27 -4.35 -0.67
C ALA A 134 -3.31 -4.58 0.51
N PRO A 135 -2.09 -5.14 0.31
CA PRO A 135 -1.16 -5.31 1.42
C PRO A 135 -0.83 -4.02 2.19
N ALA A 136 -0.76 -2.87 1.50
CA ALA A 136 -0.52 -1.60 2.18
C ALA A 136 -1.70 -1.18 3.07
N LEU A 137 -2.93 -1.47 2.65
CA LEU A 137 -4.11 -1.23 3.46
C LEU A 137 -4.14 -2.15 4.67
N TYR A 138 -3.85 -3.45 4.48
CA TYR A 138 -3.85 -4.42 5.58
C TYR A 138 -2.79 -4.10 6.64
N ALA A 139 -1.58 -3.75 6.22
CA ALA A 139 -0.54 -3.29 7.14
C ALA A 139 -0.97 -2.06 7.95
N VAL A 140 -1.66 -1.08 7.34
CA VAL A 140 -2.19 0.09 8.07
C VAL A 140 -3.33 -0.30 9.02
N LEU A 141 -4.21 -1.21 8.63
CA LEU A 141 -5.30 -1.70 9.48
C LEU A 141 -4.76 -2.47 10.71
N VAL A 142 -3.64 -3.19 10.58
CA VAL A 142 -2.94 -3.79 11.73
C VAL A 142 -2.45 -2.73 12.70
N GLU A 143 -1.79 -1.69 12.20
CA GLU A 143 -1.33 -0.60 13.08
C GLU A 143 -2.49 0.14 13.75
N LYS A 144 -3.65 0.18 13.12
CA LYS A 144 -4.89 0.73 13.70
C LYS A 144 -5.59 -0.22 14.69
N GLY A 145 -5.06 -1.42 14.92
CA GLY A 145 -5.64 -2.42 15.80
C GLY A 145 -6.95 -3.03 15.28
N ILE A 146 -7.24 -2.86 13.98
CA ILE A 146 -8.43 -3.41 13.31
C ILE A 146 -8.18 -4.87 12.89
N LEU A 147 -6.95 -5.16 12.48
CA LEU A 147 -6.46 -6.50 12.17
C LEU A 147 -5.40 -6.91 13.18
N HIS A 148 -5.25 -8.21 13.42
CA HIS A 148 -4.13 -8.74 14.18
C HIS A 148 -2.91 -8.91 13.27
N GLU A 149 -1.70 -8.64 13.77
CA GLU A 149 -0.47 -8.69 12.97
C GLU A 149 -0.22 -10.09 12.38
N GLU A 150 -0.60 -11.15 13.10
CA GLU A 150 -0.45 -12.53 12.66
C GLU A 150 -1.28 -12.84 11.40
N GLU A 151 -2.39 -12.12 11.19
CA GLU A 151 -3.26 -12.31 10.02
C GLU A 151 -2.56 -11.96 8.71
N LEU A 152 -1.57 -11.06 8.74
CA LEU A 152 -0.78 -10.66 7.58
C LEU A 152 -0.13 -11.85 6.88
N LEU A 153 0.21 -12.91 7.63
CA LEU A 153 0.80 -14.13 7.10
C LEU A 153 -0.18 -14.99 6.28
N SER A 154 -1.48 -14.67 6.37
CA SER A 154 -2.56 -15.39 5.68
C SER A 154 -2.97 -14.75 4.34
N LEU A 155 -2.31 -13.67 3.90
CA LEU A 155 -2.59 -13.00 2.63
C LEU A 155 -2.72 -14.01 1.48
N ARG A 156 -3.83 -13.92 0.74
CA ARG A 156 -4.18 -14.76 -0.43
C ARG A 156 -4.28 -16.27 -0.13
N LYS A 157 -4.30 -16.70 1.13
CA LYS A 157 -4.53 -18.11 1.49
C LYS A 157 -6.02 -18.44 1.44
N LEU A 158 -6.34 -19.67 1.06
CA LEU A 158 -7.71 -20.18 1.07
C LEU A 158 -8.30 -20.05 2.49
N GLY A 159 -9.49 -19.45 2.59
CA GLY A 159 -10.17 -19.22 3.87
C GLY A 159 -9.68 -18.00 4.66
N SER A 160 -8.64 -17.29 4.20
CA SER A 160 -8.23 -16.02 4.81
C SER A 160 -9.22 -14.91 4.48
N ARG A 161 -9.41 -13.95 5.40
CA ARG A 161 -10.11 -12.69 5.10
C ARG A 161 -9.25 -11.68 4.34
N LEU A 162 -7.92 -11.85 4.33
CA LEU A 162 -6.97 -10.99 3.61
C LEU A 162 -6.81 -11.46 2.17
N GLN A 163 -7.73 -10.99 1.33
CA GLN A 163 -7.80 -11.33 -0.08
C GLN A 163 -6.73 -10.61 -0.92
N GLY A 164 -6.54 -11.04 -2.17
CA GLY A 164 -5.55 -10.43 -3.08
C GLY A 164 -5.89 -8.99 -3.49
N HIS A 165 -7.15 -8.61 -3.31
CA HIS A 165 -7.70 -7.26 -3.44
C HIS A 165 -8.66 -7.02 -2.27
N PRO A 166 -8.91 -5.77 -1.83
CA PRO A 166 -9.79 -5.49 -0.71
C PRO A 166 -11.20 -5.97 -1.02
N GLU A 167 -11.80 -6.66 -0.05
CA GLU A 167 -13.13 -7.22 -0.20
C GLU A 167 -14.00 -6.90 1.01
N LYS A 168 -15.10 -6.19 0.74
CA LYS A 168 -16.04 -5.71 1.76
C LYS A 168 -16.66 -6.83 2.60
N ARG A 169 -16.85 -8.01 2.02
CA ARG A 169 -17.48 -9.16 2.71
C ARG A 169 -16.65 -9.66 3.89
N PHE A 170 -15.34 -9.49 3.82
CA PHE A 170 -14.39 -10.10 4.75
C PHE A 170 -13.78 -9.11 5.73
N ILE A 171 -13.76 -7.82 5.39
CA ILE A 171 -13.22 -6.75 6.24
C ILE A 171 -14.26 -5.63 6.32
N PRO A 172 -15.00 -5.50 7.44
CA PRO A 172 -16.06 -4.50 7.61
C PRO A 172 -15.64 -3.04 7.36
N GLU A 173 -14.36 -2.73 7.60
CA GLU A 173 -13.74 -1.42 7.39
C GLU A 173 -13.48 -1.13 5.91
N VAL A 174 -13.44 -2.16 5.06
CA VAL A 174 -13.38 -2.01 3.61
C VAL A 174 -14.78 -1.68 3.09
N CYS A 175 -14.96 -0.46 2.61
CA CYS A 175 -16.28 0.03 2.20
C CYS A 175 -16.79 -0.57 0.88
N VAL A 176 -15.86 -0.98 0.01
CA VAL A 176 -16.10 -1.38 -1.38
C VAL A 176 -15.09 -2.46 -1.76
N SER A 177 -15.54 -3.52 -2.42
CA SER A 177 -14.63 -4.48 -3.05
C SER A 177 -14.02 -3.86 -4.31
N THR A 178 -12.71 -3.88 -4.44
CA THR A 178 -11.96 -3.28 -5.55
C THR A 178 -11.04 -4.31 -6.19
N GLY A 179 -10.39 -3.97 -7.31
CA GLY A 179 -9.43 -4.84 -8.00
C GLY A 179 -9.49 -4.68 -9.51
N SER A 180 -10.69 -4.49 -10.05
CA SER A 180 -10.87 -3.95 -11.40
C SER A 180 -10.55 -2.46 -11.38
N LEU A 181 -9.47 -2.09 -12.10
CA LEU A 181 -9.03 -0.71 -12.22
C LEU A 181 -10.13 0.16 -12.83
N GLY A 182 -10.17 1.45 -12.45
CA GLY A 182 -11.12 2.43 -12.98
C GLY A 182 -12.43 2.53 -12.18
N GLN A 183 -12.84 1.46 -11.51
CA GLN A 183 -14.14 1.41 -10.84
C GLN A 183 -14.23 2.27 -9.57
N GLY A 184 -13.15 2.36 -8.79
CA GLY A 184 -13.23 2.95 -7.45
C GLY A 184 -13.54 4.45 -7.46
N LEU A 185 -13.12 5.21 -8.48
CA LEU A 185 -13.50 6.62 -8.60
C LEU A 185 -14.99 6.79 -8.89
N SER A 186 -15.56 6.01 -9.82
CA SER A 186 -17.00 6.03 -10.09
C SER A 186 -17.83 5.68 -8.85
N ILE A 187 -17.37 4.68 -8.09
CA ILE A 187 -18.04 4.32 -6.83
C ILE A 187 -17.91 5.47 -5.82
N GLY A 188 -16.73 6.09 -5.72
CA GLY A 188 -16.51 7.27 -4.88
C GLY A 188 -17.43 8.45 -5.21
N VAL A 189 -17.67 8.71 -6.49
CA VAL A 189 -18.65 9.69 -6.96
C VAL A 189 -20.05 9.36 -6.44
N GLY A 190 -20.50 8.12 -6.60
CA GLY A 190 -21.80 7.68 -6.08
C GLY A 190 -21.93 7.82 -4.56
N VAL A 191 -20.88 7.45 -3.81
CA VAL A 191 -20.86 7.63 -2.34
C VAL A 191 -20.90 9.11 -1.96
N ALA A 192 -20.16 9.97 -2.67
CA ALA A 192 -20.10 11.40 -2.40
C ALA A 192 -21.46 12.08 -2.66
N ILE A 193 -22.13 11.73 -3.77
CA ILE A 193 -23.52 12.15 -4.06
C ILE A 193 -24.45 11.68 -2.93
N GLY A 194 -24.38 10.39 -2.56
CA GLY A 194 -25.22 9.82 -1.51
C GLY A 194 -25.04 10.50 -0.15
N LYS A 195 -23.81 10.92 0.20
CA LYS A 195 -23.56 11.70 1.43
C LYS A 195 -24.21 13.08 1.36
N LYS A 196 -24.10 13.79 0.24
CA LYS A 196 -24.75 15.10 0.05
C LYS A 196 -26.27 15.02 0.15
N LEU A 197 -26.89 14.05 -0.52
CA LEU A 197 -28.34 13.82 -0.46
C LEU A 197 -28.82 13.52 0.97
N LYS A 198 -27.96 12.92 1.80
CA LYS A 198 -28.22 12.62 3.21
C LYS A 198 -27.73 13.70 4.18
N ASN A 199 -27.30 14.86 3.69
CA ASN A 199 -26.74 15.96 4.49
C ASN A 199 -25.59 15.52 5.42
N ARG A 200 -24.73 14.59 4.97
CA ARG A 200 -23.56 14.13 5.73
C ARG A 200 -22.32 14.93 5.31
N SER A 201 -21.62 15.52 6.28
CA SER A 201 -20.40 16.34 6.11
C SER A 201 -19.14 15.55 5.71
N GLY A 202 -19.23 14.23 5.83
CA GLY A 202 -18.16 13.29 5.57
C GLY A 202 -17.45 13.38 4.22
N LYS A 203 -16.12 13.22 4.22
CA LYS A 203 -15.31 13.14 3.00
C LYS A 203 -15.29 11.74 2.40
N VAL A 204 -15.14 11.66 1.09
CA VAL A 204 -14.87 10.44 0.34
C VAL A 204 -13.46 10.55 -0.24
N ILE A 205 -12.57 9.66 0.16
CA ILE A 205 -11.19 9.62 -0.25
C ILE A 205 -11.01 8.42 -1.18
N VAL A 206 -10.52 8.65 -2.39
CA VAL A 206 -10.26 7.60 -3.38
C VAL A 206 -8.78 7.60 -3.72
N LEU A 207 -8.08 6.51 -3.40
CA LEU A 207 -6.67 6.33 -3.75
C LEU A 207 -6.56 5.53 -5.06
N LEU A 208 -6.01 6.19 -6.08
CA LEU A 208 -5.85 5.73 -7.45
C LEU A 208 -4.39 5.37 -7.75
N GLY A 209 -4.17 4.50 -8.73
CA GLY A 209 -2.86 4.35 -9.38
C GLY A 209 -2.74 5.29 -10.57
N ASP A 210 -1.53 5.72 -10.94
CA ASP A 210 -1.34 6.45 -12.20
C ASP A 210 -1.60 5.56 -13.43
N GLY A 211 -1.24 4.28 -13.36
CA GLY A 211 -1.57 3.30 -14.39
C GLY A 211 -3.07 3.02 -14.55
N GLU A 212 -3.86 3.25 -13.50
CA GLU A 212 -5.32 3.13 -13.50
C GLU A 212 -6.00 4.23 -14.33
N LEU A 213 -5.33 5.37 -14.53
CA LEU A 213 -5.84 6.51 -15.30
C LEU A 213 -5.99 6.23 -16.80
N ASP A 214 -5.57 5.03 -17.25
CA ASP A 214 -5.80 4.58 -18.61
C ASP A 214 -7.23 4.16 -18.88
N GLU A 215 -7.98 3.82 -17.83
CA GLU A 215 -9.38 3.44 -17.91
C GLU A 215 -10.25 4.66 -18.22
N GLY A 216 -11.06 4.57 -19.29
CA GLY A 216 -11.99 5.62 -19.69
C GLY A 216 -12.96 6.00 -18.56
N GLN A 217 -13.34 5.02 -17.76
CA GLN A 217 -14.23 5.17 -16.61
C GLN A 217 -13.74 6.22 -15.58
N ILE A 218 -12.42 6.40 -15.43
CA ILE A 218 -11.87 7.45 -14.55
C ILE A 218 -12.29 8.84 -15.03
N TRP A 219 -12.24 9.06 -16.34
CA TRP A 219 -12.54 10.36 -16.94
C TRP A 219 -14.04 10.63 -16.96
N GLU A 220 -14.87 9.60 -17.17
CA GLU A 220 -16.33 9.69 -16.99
C GLU A 220 -16.71 10.08 -15.57
N ALA A 221 -16.08 9.45 -14.57
CA ALA A 221 -16.28 9.80 -13.16
C ALA A 221 -15.78 11.21 -12.85
N ALA A 222 -14.65 11.64 -13.43
CA ALA A 222 -14.11 12.99 -13.26
C ALA A 222 -15.08 14.06 -13.77
N MET A 223 -15.68 13.88 -14.95
CA MET A 223 -16.71 14.79 -15.49
C MET A 223 -17.91 14.86 -14.56
N THR A 224 -18.41 13.70 -14.14
CA THR A 224 -19.57 13.60 -13.26
C THR A 224 -19.33 14.31 -11.93
N ALA A 225 -18.16 14.11 -11.31
CA ALA A 225 -17.83 14.73 -10.03
C ALA A 225 -17.83 16.27 -10.09
N SER A 226 -17.35 16.84 -11.20
CA SER A 226 -17.37 18.28 -11.41
C SER A 226 -18.80 18.79 -11.64
N THR A 227 -19.61 18.11 -12.45
CA THR A 227 -21.01 18.46 -12.71
C THR A 227 -21.84 18.57 -11.43
N TYR A 228 -21.62 17.66 -10.48
CA TYR A 228 -22.30 17.66 -9.18
C TYR A 228 -21.58 18.49 -8.09
N CYS A 229 -20.53 19.24 -8.46
CA CYS A 229 -19.72 20.05 -7.56
C CYS A 229 -19.32 19.27 -6.29
N LEU A 230 -18.78 18.06 -6.42
CA LEU A 230 -18.51 17.15 -5.29
C LEU A 230 -17.31 17.60 -4.43
N ASP A 231 -17.46 18.72 -3.72
CA ASP A 231 -16.55 19.28 -2.72
C ASP A 231 -16.22 18.38 -1.51
N ASN A 232 -16.93 17.27 -1.38
CA ASN A 232 -16.66 16.22 -0.41
C ASN A 232 -15.85 15.04 -0.98
N LEU A 233 -15.50 15.06 -2.27
CA LEU A 233 -14.68 14.03 -2.93
C LEU A 233 -13.23 14.49 -3.05
N ILE A 234 -12.32 13.65 -2.53
CA ILE A 234 -10.87 13.82 -2.60
C ILE A 234 -10.31 12.58 -3.33
N ALA A 235 -9.76 12.77 -4.52
CA ALA A 235 -8.98 11.75 -5.21
C ALA A 235 -7.49 11.95 -4.92
N ILE A 236 -6.72 10.85 -4.85
CA ILE A 236 -5.26 10.90 -4.73
C ILE A 236 -4.68 9.93 -5.75
N VAL A 237 -3.88 10.43 -6.69
CA VAL A 237 -3.13 9.60 -7.63
C VAL A 237 -1.77 9.30 -7.03
N ASP A 238 -1.49 8.02 -6.80
CA ASP A 238 -0.14 7.52 -6.53
C ASP A 238 0.67 7.52 -7.84
N ARG A 239 1.39 8.62 -8.07
CA ARG A 239 2.15 8.89 -9.29
C ARG A 239 3.58 8.35 -9.16
N ASN A 240 3.71 7.03 -9.30
CA ASN A 240 5.01 6.33 -9.22
C ASN A 240 5.69 6.10 -10.59
N SER A 241 5.04 6.48 -11.68
CA SER A 241 5.49 6.41 -13.07
C SER A 241 5.71 5.02 -13.64
N LYS A 242 5.14 3.97 -13.02
CA LYS A 242 5.31 2.58 -13.45
C LYS A 242 3.97 1.84 -13.54
N GLN A 243 3.84 1.02 -14.56
CA GLN A 243 2.78 0.01 -14.73
C GLN A 243 3.36 -1.41 -14.66
N LEU A 244 2.57 -2.42 -15.02
CA LEU A 244 3.03 -3.81 -15.07
C LEU A 244 4.18 -3.97 -16.08
N ASN A 245 4.01 -3.42 -17.28
CA ASN A 245 4.90 -3.66 -18.43
C ASN A 245 5.98 -2.58 -18.64
N GLY A 246 6.22 -1.69 -17.68
CA GLY A 246 7.20 -0.61 -17.84
C GLY A 246 6.69 0.76 -17.37
N ASP A 247 7.23 1.80 -18.00
CA ASP A 247 7.04 3.18 -17.56
C ASP A 247 5.77 3.76 -18.17
N THR A 248 5.00 4.52 -17.38
CA THR A 248 3.74 5.08 -17.86
C THR A 248 3.94 5.99 -19.07
N GLU A 249 5.06 6.70 -19.13
CA GLU A 249 5.35 7.63 -20.23
C GLU A 249 5.72 6.92 -21.54
N GLU A 250 6.13 5.65 -21.48
CA GLU A 250 6.41 4.82 -22.64
C GLU A 250 5.16 4.05 -23.10
N ILE A 251 4.38 3.53 -22.15
CA ILE A 251 3.20 2.70 -22.44
C ILE A 251 2.00 3.57 -22.87
N LYS A 252 1.62 4.53 -22.03
CA LYS A 252 0.50 5.45 -22.28
C LYS A 252 0.70 6.74 -21.50
N LYS A 253 1.29 7.72 -22.17
CA LYS A 253 1.75 8.98 -21.59
C LYS A 253 0.70 9.68 -20.74
N LYS A 254 1.04 10.02 -19.50
CA LYS A 254 0.11 10.66 -18.55
C LYS A 254 0.16 12.18 -18.65
N GLU A 255 1.31 12.74 -18.98
CA GLU A 255 1.43 14.19 -19.15
C GLU A 255 0.67 14.72 -20.38
N PRO A 256 0.12 15.94 -20.34
CA PRO A 256 0.08 16.88 -19.20
C PRO A 256 -1.03 16.49 -18.19
N LEU A 257 -0.66 16.00 -17.00
CA LEU A 257 -1.62 15.36 -16.10
C LEU A 257 -2.43 16.39 -15.30
N VAL A 258 -1.78 17.47 -14.86
CA VAL A 258 -2.44 18.56 -14.13
C VAL A 258 -3.52 19.20 -14.99
N GLU A 259 -3.18 19.51 -16.22
CA GLU A 259 -4.03 20.19 -17.20
C GLU A 259 -5.24 19.33 -17.55
N LYS A 260 -5.08 18.01 -17.67
CA LYS A 260 -6.21 17.08 -17.82
C LYS A 260 -7.16 17.19 -16.63
N TRP A 261 -6.68 17.12 -15.38
CA TRP A 261 -7.59 17.23 -14.24
C TRP A 261 -8.25 18.61 -14.11
N VAL A 262 -7.50 19.69 -14.39
CA VAL A 262 -8.05 21.06 -14.44
C VAL A 262 -9.14 21.18 -15.50
N SER A 263 -8.94 20.61 -16.70
CA SER A 263 -9.93 20.68 -17.78
C SER A 263 -11.22 19.93 -17.47
N PHE A 264 -11.16 18.92 -16.59
CA PHE A 264 -12.33 18.21 -16.05
C PHE A 264 -12.98 18.92 -14.85
N GLY A 265 -12.50 20.13 -14.49
CA GLY A 265 -13.11 20.98 -13.46
C GLY A 265 -12.66 20.69 -12.02
N TRP A 266 -11.57 19.94 -11.83
CA TRP A 266 -11.06 19.60 -10.50
C TRP A 266 -10.10 20.66 -9.96
N ASN A 267 -10.08 20.81 -8.63
CA ASN A 267 -8.96 21.43 -7.95
C ASN A 267 -7.78 20.46 -7.93
N VAL A 268 -6.58 20.90 -8.31
CA VAL A 268 -5.40 20.03 -8.45
C VAL A 268 -4.31 20.48 -7.48
N ILE A 269 -3.76 19.53 -6.71
CA ILE A 269 -2.67 19.77 -5.78
C ILE A 269 -1.52 18.80 -6.10
N LEU A 270 -0.31 19.32 -6.29
CA LEU A 270 0.90 18.53 -6.45
C LEU A 270 1.62 18.38 -5.11
N VAL A 271 2.04 17.17 -4.77
CA VAL A 271 2.85 16.91 -3.57
C VAL A 271 3.89 15.82 -3.82
N ASP A 272 4.96 15.84 -3.04
CA ASP A 272 5.78 14.64 -2.82
C ASP A 272 5.02 13.70 -1.88
N GLY A 273 4.65 12.51 -2.39
CA GLY A 273 3.87 11.51 -1.66
C GLY A 273 4.64 10.83 -0.52
N HIS A 274 5.96 11.03 -0.43
CA HIS A 274 6.79 10.57 0.69
C HIS A 274 7.13 11.70 1.68
N ASN A 275 6.77 12.95 1.38
CA ASN A 275 6.87 14.05 2.34
C ASN A 275 5.62 14.06 3.23
N ILE A 276 5.64 13.20 4.24
CA ILE A 276 4.53 13.00 5.17
C ILE A 276 4.05 14.31 5.82
N PRO A 277 4.92 15.21 6.34
CA PRO A 277 4.45 16.48 6.90
C PRO A 277 3.65 17.34 5.92
N THR A 278 4.11 17.43 4.66
CA THR A 278 3.41 18.18 3.61
C THR A 278 2.09 17.51 3.26
N LEU A 279 2.09 16.19 3.07
CA LEU A 279 0.89 15.43 2.73
C LEU A 279 -0.17 15.54 3.83
N MET A 280 0.21 15.40 5.10
CA MET A 280 -0.70 15.58 6.23
C MET A 280 -1.31 16.98 6.25
N ARG A 281 -0.49 18.03 6.10
CA ARG A 281 -0.98 19.41 6.07
C ARG A 281 -1.97 19.62 4.92
N THR A 282 -1.68 19.11 3.74
CA THR A 282 -2.57 19.15 2.58
C THR A 282 -3.91 18.48 2.90
N LEU A 283 -3.89 17.26 3.43
CA LEU A 283 -5.12 16.53 3.77
C LEU A 283 -5.92 17.21 4.89
N ILE A 284 -5.24 17.77 5.91
CA ILE A 284 -5.89 18.55 6.99
C ILE A 284 -6.62 19.76 6.42
N ASN A 285 -5.98 20.51 5.51
CA ASN A 285 -6.61 21.66 4.86
C ASN A 285 -7.86 21.25 4.06
N LEU A 286 -7.89 20.05 3.48
CA LEU A 286 -9.04 19.53 2.74
C LEU A 286 -10.21 19.09 3.61
N LYS A 287 -10.07 19.08 4.94
CA LYS A 287 -11.23 18.97 5.85
C LYS A 287 -12.15 20.18 5.73
N ALA A 288 -11.62 21.36 5.41
CA ALA A 288 -12.40 22.56 5.20
C ALA A 288 -13.37 22.39 4.01
N LYS A 289 -14.39 23.25 3.97
CA LYS A 289 -15.34 23.29 2.85
C LYS A 289 -14.59 23.65 1.56
N GLN A 290 -14.79 22.83 0.54
CA GLN A 290 -14.29 23.10 -0.81
C GLN A 290 -15.46 23.58 -1.69
N THR A 291 -15.17 23.94 -2.93
CA THR A 291 -16.20 24.31 -3.92
C THR A 291 -16.26 23.35 -5.10
N LYS A 292 -15.25 22.48 -5.23
CA LYS A 292 -15.05 21.54 -6.34
C LYS A 292 -14.44 20.25 -5.79
N PRO A 293 -14.58 19.11 -6.49
CA PRO A 293 -13.80 17.92 -6.15
C PRO A 293 -12.30 18.24 -6.26
N THR A 294 -11.49 17.64 -5.38
CA THR A 294 -10.04 17.87 -5.33
C THR A 294 -9.29 16.60 -5.68
N ILE A 295 -8.27 16.72 -6.52
CA ILE A 295 -7.30 15.67 -6.76
C ILE A 295 -5.92 16.06 -6.30
N ILE A 296 -5.28 15.16 -5.58
CA ILE A 296 -3.87 15.25 -5.21
C ILE A 296 -3.08 14.34 -6.16
N ILE A 297 -2.12 14.88 -6.89
CA ILE A 297 -1.14 14.09 -7.63
C ILE A 297 0.08 13.96 -6.71
N ALA A 298 0.21 12.79 -6.09
CA ALA A 298 1.28 12.48 -5.15
C ALA A 298 2.41 11.77 -5.89
N ASN A 299 3.50 12.49 -6.17
CA ASN A 299 4.68 11.91 -6.78
C ASN A 299 5.38 10.98 -5.80
N THR A 300 5.53 9.71 -6.16
CA THR A 300 6.09 8.66 -5.30
C THR A 300 7.15 7.86 -6.05
N LYS A 301 7.85 7.01 -5.31
CA LYS A 301 8.74 6.00 -5.86
C LYS A 301 8.13 4.64 -5.60
N ARG A 302 8.19 3.76 -6.61
CA ARG A 302 7.73 2.37 -6.52
C ARG A 302 8.37 1.58 -5.37
N ASN A 303 9.54 1.98 -4.86
CA ASN A 303 10.17 1.35 -3.71
C ASN A 303 9.79 1.95 -2.35
N GLY A 304 8.92 2.97 -2.29
CA GLY A 304 8.52 3.61 -1.04
C GLY A 304 9.68 4.24 -0.26
N ASN A 305 10.72 4.74 -0.94
CA ASN A 305 11.98 5.22 -0.36
C ASN A 305 12.75 4.16 0.46
N MET A 306 12.52 2.86 0.23
CA MET A 306 13.29 1.79 0.86
C MET A 306 14.61 1.55 0.09
N PRO A 307 15.79 1.85 0.66
CA PRO A 307 17.07 1.93 -0.07
C PRO A 307 17.61 0.58 -0.56
N LEU A 308 17.12 -0.54 -0.02
CA LEU A 308 17.61 -1.90 -0.36
C LEU A 308 16.80 -2.61 -1.45
N LEU A 309 15.69 -2.01 -1.89
CA LEU A 309 14.87 -2.54 -2.97
C LEU A 309 15.29 -1.83 -4.26
N SER A 310 16.27 -2.42 -4.97
CA SER A 310 16.55 -2.04 -6.36
C SER A 310 15.33 -2.32 -7.25
N SER A 311 15.17 -1.55 -8.34
CA SER A 311 14.05 -1.70 -9.27
C SER A 311 13.84 -3.16 -9.73
N ASN A 312 14.93 -3.89 -10.01
CA ASN A 312 14.88 -5.28 -10.46
C ASN A 312 14.29 -6.25 -9.42
N LEU A 313 14.49 -5.99 -8.12
CA LEU A 313 13.89 -6.80 -7.04
C LEU A 313 12.39 -6.57 -6.90
N LEU A 314 11.92 -5.36 -7.17
CA LEU A 314 10.48 -5.05 -7.19
C LEU A 314 9.76 -5.76 -8.34
N HIS A 315 10.43 -5.90 -9.48
CA HIS A 315 9.94 -6.71 -10.60
C HIS A 315 9.94 -8.20 -10.28
N HIS A 316 10.99 -8.70 -9.60
CA HIS A 316 11.11 -10.11 -9.23
C HIS A 316 10.07 -10.58 -8.18
N VAL A 317 9.69 -9.71 -7.25
CA VAL A 317 8.61 -10.01 -6.28
C VAL A 317 7.23 -9.87 -6.93
N SER A 318 7.05 -8.99 -7.93
CA SER A 318 5.84 -8.97 -8.76
C SER A 318 5.74 -10.15 -9.74
N SER A 319 6.85 -10.79 -10.12
CA SER A 319 6.86 -11.95 -11.04
C SER A 319 6.76 -13.31 -10.35
N TYR A 320 6.45 -13.35 -9.05
CA TYR A 320 5.84 -14.52 -8.42
C TYR A 320 4.32 -14.58 -8.69
N ASP A 321 3.87 -13.92 -9.76
CA ASP A 321 2.63 -14.22 -10.47
C ASP A 321 2.84 -15.57 -11.18
N GLY A 322 2.22 -16.64 -10.68
CA GLY A 322 2.42 -18.04 -11.04
C GLY A 322 2.33 -18.38 -12.54
N SER A 323 3.35 -17.98 -13.30
CA SER A 323 3.44 -18.15 -14.74
C SER A 323 4.89 -18.35 -15.22
N LYS A 324 5.74 -18.98 -14.40
CA LYS A 324 6.95 -19.70 -14.85
C LYS A 324 7.30 -20.83 -13.87
N GLU A 325 6.51 -21.90 -13.92
CA GLU A 325 7.00 -23.29 -13.81
C GLU A 325 6.44 -24.05 -15.03
#